data_AF-A0A7C5TG98-F1
#
_entry.id   AF-A0A7C5TG98-F1
#
_cell.length_a   1.000
_cell.length_b   1.000
_cell.length_c   1.000
_cell.angle_alpha   90.00
_cell.angle_beta   90.00
_cell.angle_gamma   90.00
#
_symmetry.space_group_name_H-M   'P 1'
#
loop_
_entity.id
_entity.type
_entity.pdbx_description
1 polymer ?
#
loop_
_entity_poly.entity_id
_entity_poly.type
_entity_poly.pdbx_seq_one_letter_code
_entity_poly.pdbx_strand_id
1 'polypeptide(L)'
;MLSIDNLKVLGREVRARLGLRTYPIGVKFCTEPCDLSGFKRPRDYGVRMAVCQVINISRVYGWPMAFTLDDMFCMGGAYLFGLTPEYPKFLEEAPNWHTSSDDAKKYIMQRFQERALPQGSIKAVLVAPLEKITFMPDVIDIYGTPTQISAIAKALIWHGIFPETGFIGLSSCSFITNAHKTRKPQINLPSSGEVAWGRTEEDEI
;
A
#
# COMPACT_ATOMS: atom_id res chain seq x y z
N MET A 1 2.03 7.41 24.92
CA MET A 1 1.62 6.47 23.86
C MET A 1 0.81 7.26 22.84
N LEU A 2 0.99 7.04 21.54
CA LEU A 2 0.31 7.81 20.50
C LEU A 2 -1.18 7.43 20.44
N SER A 3 -2.09 8.40 20.52
CA SER A 3 -3.55 8.17 20.43
C SER A 3 -4.07 8.36 18.99
N ILE A 4 -5.28 7.87 18.72
CA ILE A 4 -5.96 8.09 17.43
C ILE A 4 -6.20 9.58 17.17
N ASP A 5 -6.56 10.36 18.19
CA ASP A 5 -6.80 11.80 18.00
C ASP A 5 -5.50 12.56 17.75
N ASN A 6 -4.39 12.14 18.38
CA ASN A 6 -3.06 12.66 18.04
C ASN A 6 -2.71 12.34 16.57
N LEU A 7 -3.01 11.14 16.08
CA LEU A 7 -2.77 10.76 14.67
C LEU A 7 -3.57 11.62 13.69
N LYS A 8 -4.83 11.92 13.99
CA LYS A 8 -5.65 12.81 13.15
C LYS A 8 -5.03 14.20 13.01
N VAL A 9 -4.57 14.75 14.14
CA VAL A 9 -3.90 16.06 14.16
C VAL A 9 -2.60 16.01 13.36
N LEU A 10 -1.74 15.01 13.59
CA LEU A 10 -0.48 14.86 12.86
C LEU A 10 -0.70 14.67 11.35
N GLY A 11 -1.68 13.85 10.96
CA GLY A 11 -2.02 13.64 9.55
C GLY A 11 -2.40 14.93 8.84
N ARG A 12 -3.20 15.77 9.49
CA ARG A 12 -3.57 17.11 8.99
C ARG A 12 -2.35 18.02 8.89
N GLU A 13 -1.53 18.09 9.94
CA GLU A 13 -0.36 18.97 9.99
C GLU A 13 0.67 18.59 8.91
N VAL A 14 0.96 17.30 8.74
CA VAL A 14 1.87 16.82 7.69
C VAL A 14 1.34 17.19 6.31
N ARG A 15 0.05 16.93 6.04
CA ARG A 15 -0.59 17.29 4.78
C ARG A 15 -0.49 18.79 4.50
N ALA A 16 -0.84 19.62 5.48
CA ALA A 16 -0.89 21.08 5.33
C ALA A 16 0.51 21.70 5.15
N ARG A 17 1.48 21.30 5.98
CA ARG A 17 2.84 21.89 5.96
C ARG A 17 3.64 21.52 4.72
N LEU A 18 3.43 20.31 4.20
CA LEU A 18 4.10 19.86 2.97
C LEU A 18 3.29 20.20 1.70
N GLY A 19 2.05 20.68 1.84
CA GLY A 19 1.18 20.96 0.70
C GLY A 19 0.81 19.70 -0.09
N LEU A 20 0.63 18.56 0.58
CA LEU A 20 0.30 17.30 -0.10
C LEU A 20 -1.06 17.41 -0.80
N ARG A 21 -1.13 16.96 -2.07
CA ARG A 21 -2.37 16.91 -2.87
C ARG A 21 -3.38 15.95 -2.25
N THR A 22 -2.90 14.84 -1.70
CA THR A 22 -3.73 13.75 -1.16
C THR A 22 -3.57 13.60 0.34
N TYR A 23 -4.51 12.87 0.95
CA TYR A 23 -4.42 12.52 2.36
C TYR A 23 -3.29 11.49 2.59
N PRO A 24 -2.43 11.69 3.59
CA PRO A 24 -1.73 10.58 4.23
C PRO A 24 -2.77 9.56 4.71
N ILE A 25 -2.56 8.28 4.41
CA ILE A 25 -3.49 7.21 4.80
C ILE A 25 -2.81 6.25 5.79
N GLY A 26 -3.61 5.71 6.70
CA GLY A 26 -3.22 4.59 7.55
C GLY A 26 -3.75 3.28 6.98
N VAL A 27 -2.91 2.24 7.01
CA VAL A 27 -3.23 0.87 6.61
C VAL A 27 -3.14 -0.03 7.84
N LYS A 28 -4.18 -0.84 8.08
CA LYS A 28 -4.21 -1.86 9.14
C LYS A 28 -4.45 -3.23 8.55
N PHE A 29 -3.67 -4.21 9.01
CA PHE A 29 -3.81 -5.60 8.63
C PHE A 29 -4.57 -6.37 9.73
N CYS A 30 -5.78 -6.81 9.43
CA CYS A 30 -6.59 -7.60 10.37
C CYS A 30 -6.24 -9.08 10.24
N THR A 31 -5.58 -9.67 11.24
CA THR A 31 -5.27 -11.12 11.27
C THR A 31 -6.47 -11.98 11.67
N GLU A 32 -7.39 -11.37 12.42
CA GLU A 32 -8.70 -11.93 12.76
C GLU A 32 -9.79 -11.13 12.04
N PRO A 33 -11.02 -11.68 11.89
CA PRO A 33 -12.14 -10.91 11.37
C PRO A 33 -12.32 -9.59 12.14
N CYS A 34 -12.30 -8.46 11.43
CA CYS A 34 -12.49 -7.13 12.00
C CYS A 34 -13.80 -6.49 11.51
N ASP A 35 -14.34 -5.55 12.29
CA ASP A 35 -15.56 -4.82 11.92
C ASP A 35 -15.32 -3.92 10.71
N LEU A 36 -16.11 -4.14 9.65
CA LEU A 36 -16.03 -3.43 8.38
C LEU A 36 -17.16 -2.42 8.19
N SER A 37 -18.09 -2.29 9.15
CA SER A 37 -19.31 -1.48 9.01
C SER A 37 -19.06 0.01 8.71
N GLY A 38 -17.93 0.55 9.17
CA GLY A 38 -17.50 1.93 8.90
C GLY A 38 -16.72 2.14 7.60
N PHE A 39 -16.57 1.10 6.77
CA PHE A 39 -15.70 1.12 5.60
C PHE A 39 -16.44 0.76 4.33
N LYS A 40 -16.14 1.48 3.25
CA LYS A 40 -16.62 1.16 1.92
C LYS A 40 -15.79 0.04 1.32
N ARG A 41 -16.44 -0.93 0.67
CA ARG A 41 -15.76 -2.04 -0.01
C ARG A 41 -16.05 -2.02 -1.51
N PRO A 42 -15.11 -2.49 -2.35
CA PRO A 42 -15.36 -2.64 -3.79
C PRO A 42 -16.65 -3.39 -4.10
N ARG A 43 -16.93 -4.50 -3.38
CA ARG A 43 -18.15 -5.30 -3.59
C ARG A 43 -19.47 -4.55 -3.34
N ASP A 44 -19.47 -3.51 -2.49
CA ASP A 44 -20.67 -2.72 -2.21
C ASP A 44 -21.14 -1.96 -3.45
N TYR A 45 -20.24 -1.79 -4.43
CA TYR A 45 -20.48 -1.17 -5.72
C TYR A 45 -20.51 -2.18 -6.87
N GLY A 46 -20.56 -3.49 -6.56
CA GLY A 46 -20.62 -4.55 -7.57
C GLY A 46 -19.33 -4.73 -8.38
N VAL A 47 -18.19 -4.24 -7.88
CA VAL A 47 -16.91 -4.30 -8.59
C VAL A 47 -15.84 -4.99 -7.75
N ARG A 48 -14.79 -5.44 -8.41
CA ARG A 48 -13.53 -5.85 -7.78
C ARG A 48 -12.43 -4.87 -8.16
N MET A 49 -11.52 -4.58 -7.24
CA MET A 49 -10.47 -3.58 -7.44
C MET A 49 -9.09 -4.16 -7.16
N ALA A 50 -8.06 -3.54 -7.75
CA ALA A 50 -6.68 -3.74 -7.30
C ALA A 50 -6.43 -2.96 -6.00
N VAL A 51 -5.46 -3.41 -5.20
CA VAL A 51 -5.09 -2.73 -3.94
C VAL A 51 -4.74 -1.26 -4.17
N CYS A 52 -3.98 -0.95 -5.22
CA CYS A 52 -3.62 0.43 -5.59
C CYS A 52 -4.85 1.31 -5.89
N GLN A 53 -5.92 0.76 -6.47
CA GLN A 53 -7.15 1.52 -6.72
C GLN A 53 -7.87 1.86 -5.41
N VAL A 54 -7.92 0.91 -4.47
CA VAL A 54 -8.51 1.15 -3.14
C VAL A 54 -7.72 2.21 -2.38
N ILE A 55 -6.40 2.12 -2.39
CA ILE A 55 -5.49 3.12 -1.82
C ILE A 55 -5.74 4.50 -2.44
N ASN A 56 -5.79 4.57 -3.77
CA ASN A 56 -5.96 5.83 -4.47
C ASN A 56 -7.31 6.48 -4.14
N ILE A 57 -8.40 5.70 -4.10
CA ILE A 57 -9.72 6.20 -3.67
C ILE A 57 -9.65 6.77 -2.25
N SER A 58 -8.97 6.08 -1.33
CA SER A 58 -8.85 6.53 0.05
C SER A 58 -8.07 7.84 0.17
N ARG A 59 -6.91 7.95 -0.48
CA ARG A 59 -6.04 9.12 -0.38
C ARG A 59 -6.53 10.33 -1.18
N VAL A 60 -7.23 10.13 -2.30
CA VAL A 60 -7.72 11.21 -3.16
C VAL A 60 -9.07 11.72 -2.67
N TYR A 61 -10.05 10.83 -2.52
CA TYR A 61 -11.42 11.20 -2.14
C TYR A 61 -11.65 11.24 -0.63
N GLY A 62 -10.67 10.79 0.17
CA GLY A 62 -10.75 10.80 1.61
C GLY A 62 -11.76 9.78 2.15
N TRP A 63 -11.95 8.66 1.47
CA TRP A 63 -12.89 7.61 1.85
C TRP A 63 -12.22 6.57 2.75
N PRO A 64 -12.81 6.21 3.90
CA PRO A 64 -12.46 4.99 4.61
C PRO A 64 -12.87 3.78 3.76
N MET A 65 -11.89 2.96 3.40
CA MET A 65 -12.05 1.78 2.57
C MET A 65 -11.62 0.52 3.32
N ALA A 66 -12.22 -0.61 2.99
CA ALA A 66 -11.75 -1.91 3.40
C ALA A 66 -11.77 -2.88 2.22
N PHE A 67 -10.96 -3.92 2.31
CA PHE A 67 -11.01 -5.01 1.35
C PHE A 67 -10.66 -6.35 1.96
N THR A 68 -11.32 -7.41 1.47
CA THR A 68 -10.95 -8.80 1.70
C THR A 68 -10.69 -9.51 0.38
N LEU A 69 -10.43 -10.82 0.40
CA LEU A 69 -10.06 -11.56 -0.81
C LEU A 69 -11.11 -11.46 -1.94
N ASP A 70 -12.40 -11.47 -1.59
CA ASP A 70 -13.54 -11.38 -2.50
C ASP A 70 -13.65 -10.05 -3.27
N ASP A 71 -13.05 -8.99 -2.73
CA ASP A 71 -13.02 -7.64 -3.30
C ASP A 71 -11.90 -7.47 -4.34
N MET A 72 -10.97 -8.42 -4.43
CA MET A 72 -9.72 -8.24 -5.19
C MET A 72 -9.85 -8.69 -6.64
N PHE A 73 -9.54 -7.76 -7.55
CA PHE A 73 -9.31 -8.05 -8.96
C PHE A 73 -7.85 -8.47 -9.19
N CYS A 74 -6.90 -7.74 -8.58
CA CYS A 74 -5.47 -8.04 -8.69
C CYS A 74 -5.08 -9.11 -7.66
N MET A 75 -5.06 -10.36 -8.11
CA MET A 75 -4.69 -11.50 -7.26
C MET A 75 -3.22 -11.50 -6.82
N GLY A 76 -2.32 -10.84 -7.57
CA GLY A 76 -0.94 -10.60 -7.11
C GLY A 76 -0.89 -9.65 -5.90
N GLY A 77 -1.71 -8.61 -5.89
CA GLY A 77 -1.88 -7.73 -4.72
C GLY A 77 -2.50 -8.47 -3.55
N ALA A 78 -3.52 -9.30 -3.80
CA ALA A 78 -4.14 -10.14 -2.75
C ALA A 78 -3.13 -11.09 -2.10
N TYR A 79 -2.24 -11.70 -2.91
CA TYR A 79 -1.15 -12.56 -2.45
C TYR A 79 -0.14 -11.81 -1.59
N LEU A 80 0.33 -10.64 -2.05
CA LEU A 80 1.29 -9.82 -1.29
C LEU A 80 0.74 -9.44 0.09
N PHE A 81 -0.54 -9.10 0.15
CA PHE A 81 -1.22 -8.70 1.39
C PHE A 81 -1.64 -9.88 2.27
N GLY A 82 -1.30 -11.13 1.90
CA GLY A 82 -1.59 -12.33 2.71
C GLY A 82 -3.06 -12.72 2.76
N LEU A 83 -3.89 -12.21 1.82
CA LEU A 83 -5.32 -12.51 1.74
C LEU A 83 -5.59 -13.86 1.08
N THR A 84 -4.72 -14.31 0.19
CA THR A 84 -4.86 -15.61 -0.47
C THR A 84 -4.43 -16.73 0.49
N PRO A 85 -5.16 -17.86 0.53
CA PRO A 85 -4.84 -18.97 1.44
C PRO A 85 -3.56 -19.72 1.04
N GLU A 86 -3.22 -19.68 -0.25
CA GLU A 86 -2.07 -20.37 -0.82
C GLU A 86 -1.48 -19.55 -1.97
N TYR A 87 -0.31 -19.96 -2.46
CA TYR A 87 0.34 -19.34 -3.61
C TYR A 87 -0.54 -19.47 -4.87
N PRO A 88 -0.97 -18.37 -5.50
CA PRO A 88 -1.75 -18.45 -6.72
C PRO A 88 -0.91 -19.01 -7.88
N LYS A 89 -1.33 -20.15 -8.44
CA LYS A 89 -0.60 -20.85 -9.53
C LYS A 89 -0.26 -19.95 -10.74
N PHE A 90 -1.13 -19.00 -11.08
CA PHE A 90 -0.87 -18.09 -12.20
C PHE A 90 0.34 -17.16 -11.95
N LEU A 91 0.82 -17.02 -10.71
CA LEU A 91 2.04 -16.28 -10.38
C LEU A 91 3.31 -17.12 -10.55
N GLU A 92 3.22 -18.43 -10.83
CA GLU A 92 4.41 -19.23 -11.19
C GLU A 92 5.00 -18.75 -12.51
N GLU A 93 4.15 -18.22 -13.39
CA GLU A 93 4.54 -17.58 -14.62
C GLU A 93 4.50 -16.06 -14.45
N ALA A 94 5.63 -15.45 -14.02
CA ALA A 94 5.78 -14.00 -14.18
C ALA A 94 5.42 -13.62 -15.63
N PRO A 95 4.61 -12.57 -15.85
CA PRO A 95 4.14 -12.26 -17.18
C PRO A 95 5.31 -11.98 -18.12
N ASN A 96 5.29 -12.56 -19.32
CA ASN A 96 6.38 -12.48 -20.30
C ASN A 96 6.72 -11.04 -20.73
N TRP A 97 5.87 -10.06 -20.45
CA TRP A 97 6.14 -8.63 -20.69
C TRP A 97 6.95 -7.93 -19.60
N HIS A 98 7.27 -8.60 -18.48
CA HIS A 98 8.11 -8.04 -17.41
C HIS A 98 9.58 -8.48 -17.51
N THR A 99 9.90 -9.55 -18.25
CA THR A 99 11.25 -10.15 -18.23
C THR A 99 11.66 -10.71 -19.58
N SER A 100 12.94 -10.60 -19.92
CA SER A 100 13.50 -11.10 -21.19
C SER A 100 14.08 -12.53 -21.12
N SER A 101 14.18 -13.13 -19.92
CA SER A 101 14.76 -14.46 -19.71
C SER A 101 14.18 -15.14 -18.47
N ASP A 102 14.32 -16.46 -18.39
CA ASP A 102 13.89 -17.26 -17.23
C ASP A 102 14.65 -16.89 -15.95
N ASP A 103 15.91 -16.47 -16.05
CA ASP A 103 16.67 -16.05 -14.86
C ASP A 103 16.19 -14.71 -14.33
N ALA A 104 15.88 -13.75 -15.21
CA ALA A 104 15.26 -12.48 -14.82
C ALA A 104 13.88 -12.73 -14.18
N LYS A 105 13.12 -13.70 -14.71
CA LYS A 105 11.84 -14.18 -14.16
C LYS A 105 11.98 -14.75 -12.76
N LYS A 106 12.94 -15.64 -12.52
CA LYS A 106 13.21 -16.18 -11.17
C LYS A 106 13.58 -15.07 -10.20
N TYR A 107 14.46 -14.16 -10.60
CA TYR A 107 14.91 -13.06 -9.76
C TYR A 107 13.76 -12.12 -9.36
N ILE A 108 12.94 -11.67 -10.32
CA ILE A 108 11.87 -10.73 -10.02
C ILE A 108 10.78 -11.38 -9.16
N MET A 109 10.47 -12.66 -9.40
CA MET A 109 9.50 -13.41 -8.58
C MET A 109 10.01 -13.67 -7.18
N GLN A 110 11.31 -13.95 -7.01
CA GLN A 110 11.92 -14.03 -5.69
C GLN A 110 11.74 -12.72 -4.92
N ARG A 111 12.06 -11.57 -5.54
CA ARG A 111 11.89 -10.25 -4.91
C ARG A 111 10.44 -9.90 -4.60
N PHE A 112 9.51 -10.35 -5.44
CA PHE A 112 8.08 -10.19 -5.22
C PHE A 112 7.60 -11.03 -4.02
N GLN A 113 7.99 -12.30 -3.96
CA GLN A 113 7.64 -13.23 -2.87
C GLN A 113 8.27 -12.81 -1.54
N GLU A 114 9.50 -12.30 -1.55
CA GLU A 114 10.16 -11.78 -0.36
C GLU A 114 9.34 -10.68 0.33
N ARG A 115 8.48 -9.94 -0.38
CA ARG A 115 7.66 -8.86 0.18
C ARG A 115 6.26 -9.29 0.59
N ALA A 116 5.88 -10.54 0.31
CA ALA A 116 4.57 -11.05 0.66
C ALA A 116 4.44 -11.29 2.17
N LEU A 117 3.25 -11.02 2.70
CA LEU A 117 2.86 -11.47 4.03
C LEU A 117 2.57 -12.99 4.02
N PRO A 118 2.60 -13.66 5.18
CA PRO A 118 2.25 -15.08 5.25
C PRO A 118 0.86 -15.33 4.67
N GLN A 119 0.72 -16.41 3.90
CA GLN A 119 -0.52 -16.70 3.18
C GLN A 119 -1.65 -17.08 4.16
N GLY A 120 -2.85 -16.57 3.90
CA GLY A 120 -4.03 -16.72 4.75
C GLY A 120 -3.97 -16.01 6.10
N SER A 121 -2.89 -15.26 6.37
CA SER A 121 -2.68 -14.59 7.67
C SER A 121 -3.55 -13.34 7.85
N ILE A 122 -4.01 -12.72 6.77
CA ILE A 122 -4.83 -11.50 6.80
C ILE A 122 -6.24 -11.83 6.35
N LYS A 123 -7.25 -11.43 7.13
CA LYS A 123 -8.68 -11.59 6.81
C LYS A 123 -9.26 -10.36 6.13
N ALA A 124 -8.76 -9.19 6.49
CA ALA A 124 -9.18 -7.91 5.92
C ALA A 124 -8.08 -6.86 6.06
N VAL A 125 -8.14 -5.86 5.20
CA VAL A 125 -7.26 -4.68 5.26
C VAL A 125 -8.13 -3.44 5.37
N LEU A 126 -7.84 -2.59 6.34
CA LEU A 126 -8.50 -1.29 6.53
C LEU A 126 -7.58 -0.19 6.03
N VAL A 127 -8.15 0.76 5.28
CA VAL A 127 -7.43 1.91 4.73
C VAL A 127 -8.25 3.16 4.99
N ALA A 128 -7.67 4.16 5.64
CA ALA A 128 -8.37 5.43 5.85
C ALA A 128 -7.41 6.61 5.89
N PRO A 129 -7.85 7.82 5.47
CA PRO A 129 -7.12 9.04 5.72
C PRO A 129 -6.80 9.18 7.21
N LEU A 130 -5.58 9.59 7.55
CA LEU A 130 -5.21 9.80 8.97
C LEU A 130 -6.15 10.78 9.66
N GLU A 131 -6.65 11.81 8.96
CA GLU A 131 -7.60 12.78 9.50
C GLU A 131 -8.99 12.20 9.85
N LYS A 132 -9.34 11.04 9.30
CA LYS A 132 -10.64 10.36 9.50
C LYS A 132 -10.46 8.95 10.10
N ILE A 133 -9.26 8.61 10.55
CA ILE A 133 -8.93 7.25 10.97
C ILE A 133 -9.63 6.92 12.30
N THR A 134 -10.17 5.70 12.38
CA THR A 134 -10.88 5.16 13.56
C THR A 134 -10.12 4.01 14.21
N PHE A 135 -8.90 3.73 13.73
CA PHE A 135 -8.05 2.63 14.17
C PHE A 135 -6.59 3.07 14.28
N MET A 136 -5.79 2.31 15.03
CA MET A 136 -4.33 2.45 15.01
C MET A 136 -3.78 1.72 13.78
N PRO A 137 -3.09 2.42 12.84
CA PRO A 137 -2.54 1.81 11.64
C PRO A 137 -1.24 1.07 11.94
N ASP A 138 -0.95 0.06 11.13
CA ASP A 138 0.33 -0.66 11.15
C ASP A 138 1.37 -0.01 10.23
N VAL A 139 0.90 0.62 9.15
CA VAL A 139 1.70 1.35 8.16
C VAL A 139 0.99 2.66 7.84
N ILE A 140 1.77 3.73 7.66
CA ILE A 140 1.29 4.98 7.08
C ILE A 140 1.85 5.07 5.67
N ASP A 141 0.98 5.33 4.71
CA ASP A 141 1.32 5.45 3.30
C ASP A 141 1.07 6.90 2.84
N ILE A 142 2.08 7.49 2.20
CA ILE A 142 2.12 8.91 1.86
C ILE A 142 2.64 9.04 0.45
N TYR A 143 1.81 9.65 -0.39
CA TYR A 143 2.16 10.00 -1.75
C TYR A 143 2.43 11.51 -1.85
N GLY A 144 3.40 11.88 -2.66
CA GLY A 144 3.69 13.28 -2.94
C GLY A 144 4.68 13.46 -4.07
N THR A 145 4.93 14.72 -4.44
CA THR A 145 5.94 15.05 -5.44
C THR A 145 7.34 14.68 -4.97
N PRO A 146 8.33 14.51 -5.88
CA PRO A 146 9.72 14.26 -5.50
C PRO A 146 10.26 15.23 -4.44
N THR A 147 9.90 16.52 -4.54
CA THR A 147 10.29 17.55 -3.56
C THR A 147 9.67 17.29 -2.19
N GLN A 148 8.39 16.92 -2.14
CA GLN A 148 7.68 16.64 -0.89
C GLN A 148 8.20 15.38 -0.21
N ILE A 149 8.38 14.28 -0.96
CA ILE A 149 8.94 13.04 -0.42
C ILE A 149 10.40 13.23 -0.01
N SER A 150 11.18 14.02 -0.76
CA SER A 150 12.55 14.38 -0.36
C SER A 150 12.58 15.11 0.98
N ALA A 151 11.66 16.05 1.23
CA ALA A 151 11.54 16.74 2.52
C ALA A 151 11.22 15.77 3.67
N ILE A 152 10.30 14.81 3.45
CA ILE A 152 9.98 13.76 4.43
C ILE A 152 11.21 12.88 4.70
N ALA A 153 11.88 12.41 3.65
CA ALA A 153 13.08 11.59 3.77
C ALA A 153 14.19 12.33 4.53
N LYS A 154 14.37 13.63 4.28
CA LYS A 154 15.34 14.46 5.01
C LYS A 154 14.98 14.56 6.50
N ALA A 155 13.70 14.68 6.84
CA ALA A 155 13.24 14.69 8.23
C ALA A 155 13.50 13.33 8.92
N LEU A 156 13.28 12.21 8.24
CA LEU A 156 13.64 10.87 8.77
C LEU A 156 15.14 10.77 9.05
N ILE A 157 15.98 11.17 8.08
CA ILE A 157 17.44 11.14 8.20
C ILE A 157 17.93 12.06 9.32
N TRP A 158 17.30 13.22 9.50
CA TRP A 158 17.59 14.12 10.62
C TRP A 158 17.44 13.42 11.98
N HIS A 159 16.52 12.46 12.09
CA HIS A 159 16.32 11.64 13.27
C HIS A 159 17.07 10.28 13.23
N GLY A 160 18.03 10.11 12.32
CA GLY A 160 18.83 8.88 12.19
C GLY A 160 18.05 7.70 11.60
N ILE A 161 16.88 7.92 11.01
CA ILE A 161 16.07 6.89 10.38
C ILE A 161 16.35 6.91 8.87
N PHE A 162 16.92 5.83 8.36
CA PHE A 162 17.26 5.69 6.95
C PHE A 162 16.14 4.93 6.21
N PRO A 163 15.39 5.59 5.30
CA PRO A 163 14.40 4.90 4.48
C PRO A 163 15.08 3.98 3.47
N GLU A 164 14.48 2.81 3.23
CA GLU A 164 14.90 1.91 2.16
C GLU A 164 14.26 2.34 0.84
N THR A 165 15.07 2.55 -0.18
CA THR A 165 14.61 2.92 -1.52
C THR A 165 14.62 1.71 -2.43
N GLY A 166 13.62 1.54 -3.29
CA GLY A 166 13.67 0.49 -4.29
C GLY A 166 12.67 0.63 -5.42
N PHE A 167 12.83 -0.21 -6.43
CA PHE A 167 11.88 -0.36 -7.53
C PHE A 167 11.88 -1.82 -7.98
N ILE A 168 10.68 -2.38 -8.19
CA ILE A 168 10.51 -3.78 -8.63
C ILE A 168 9.85 -3.86 -10.01
N GLY A 169 9.34 -2.76 -10.57
CA GLY A 169 8.71 -2.74 -11.90
C GLY A 169 7.31 -3.36 -11.99
N LEU A 170 6.83 -4.03 -10.93
CA LEU A 170 5.46 -4.51 -10.79
C LEU A 170 4.98 -4.42 -9.35
N SER A 171 3.66 -4.33 -9.14
CA SER A 171 3.06 -4.45 -7.80
C SER A 171 3.72 -3.54 -6.76
N SER A 172 3.80 -2.24 -7.06
CA SER A 172 4.34 -1.23 -6.14
C SER A 172 3.62 -1.18 -4.78
N CYS A 173 2.37 -1.64 -4.69
CA CYS A 173 1.70 -1.88 -3.41
C CYS A 173 2.46 -2.85 -2.46
N SER A 174 3.41 -3.66 -2.97
CA SER A 174 4.30 -4.52 -2.17
C SER A 174 5.21 -3.75 -1.21
N PHE A 175 5.44 -2.44 -1.42
CA PHE A 175 6.23 -1.65 -0.48
C PHE A 175 5.49 -1.42 0.84
N ILE A 176 4.15 -1.42 0.84
CA ILE A 176 3.34 -1.35 2.07
C ILE A 176 3.52 -2.63 2.89
N THR A 177 3.46 -3.80 2.25
CA THR A 177 3.65 -5.09 2.94
C THR A 177 5.10 -5.26 3.39
N ASN A 178 6.07 -4.79 2.59
CA ASN A 178 7.47 -4.77 2.99
C ASN A 178 7.72 -3.85 4.19
N ALA A 179 7.12 -2.65 4.22
CA ALA A 179 7.19 -1.73 5.36
C ALA A 179 6.59 -2.37 6.63
N HIS A 180 5.45 -3.04 6.49
CA HIS A 180 4.83 -3.77 7.60
C HIS A 180 5.75 -4.86 8.15
N LYS A 181 6.35 -5.66 7.27
CA LYS A 181 7.20 -6.79 7.64
C LYS A 181 8.53 -6.35 8.25
N THR A 182 9.20 -5.39 7.63
CA THR A 182 10.54 -4.92 8.03
C THR A 182 10.51 -3.89 9.15
N ARG A 183 9.37 -3.24 9.36
CA ARG A 183 9.21 -2.08 10.26
C ARG A 183 10.16 -0.93 9.93
N LYS A 184 10.54 -0.80 8.66
CA LYS A 184 11.39 0.27 8.14
C LYS A 184 10.62 1.13 7.12
N PRO A 185 10.82 2.46 7.12
CA PRO A 185 10.26 3.31 6.07
C PRO A 185 10.74 2.89 4.69
N GLN A 186 9.84 2.96 3.71
CA GLN A 186 10.11 2.61 2.32
C GLN A 186 9.85 3.85 1.44
N ILE A 187 10.62 4.00 0.37
CA ILE A 187 10.38 4.99 -0.69
C ILE A 187 10.51 4.27 -2.03
N ASN A 188 9.51 4.39 -2.90
CA ASN A 188 9.53 3.74 -4.20
C ASN A 188 8.87 4.58 -5.26
N LEU A 189 9.26 4.35 -6.51
CA LEU A 189 8.52 4.89 -7.65
C LEU A 189 7.26 4.03 -7.90
N PRO A 190 6.14 4.65 -8.30
CA PRO A 190 4.99 3.91 -8.81
C PRO A 190 5.39 3.09 -10.04
N SER A 191 4.89 1.87 -10.10
CA SER A 191 5.05 1.00 -11.28
C SER A 191 4.09 1.43 -12.38
N SER A 192 4.37 1.04 -13.63
CA SER A 192 3.49 1.33 -14.77
C SER A 192 2.05 0.85 -14.54
N GLY A 193 1.88 -0.31 -13.88
CA GLY A 193 0.55 -0.81 -13.52
C GLY A 193 -0.16 0.05 -12.48
N GLU A 194 0.56 0.62 -11.53
CA GLU A 194 -0.02 1.53 -10.54
C GLU A 194 -0.44 2.86 -11.17
N VAL A 195 0.39 3.43 -12.05
CA VAL A 195 0.04 4.65 -12.79
C VAL A 195 -1.16 4.39 -13.71
N ALA A 196 -1.09 3.37 -14.56
CA ALA A 196 -2.12 3.11 -15.57
C ALA A 196 -3.46 2.66 -14.97
N TRP A 197 -3.44 1.78 -13.96
CA TRP A 197 -4.66 1.16 -13.42
C TRP A 197 -5.05 1.67 -12.04
N GLY A 198 -4.06 1.96 -11.19
CA GLY A 198 -4.25 2.57 -9.87
C GLY A 198 -4.56 4.07 -9.95
N ARG A 199 -4.21 4.72 -11.07
CA ARG A 199 -4.37 6.15 -11.33
C ARG A 199 -3.55 7.01 -10.37
N THR A 200 -2.36 6.52 -10.01
CA THR A 200 -1.32 7.35 -9.38
C THR A 200 -0.80 8.33 -10.44
N GLU A 201 -0.57 9.57 -10.04
CA GLU A 201 -0.18 10.64 -10.95
C GLU A 201 1.31 10.53 -11.30
N GLU A 202 1.69 11.02 -12.48
CA GLU A 202 3.07 10.86 -13.00
C GLU A 202 4.12 11.60 -12.15
N ASP A 203 3.69 12.62 -11.41
CA ASP A 203 4.53 13.41 -10.52
C ASP A 203 4.61 12.84 -9.09
N GLU A 204 4.03 11.67 -8.82
CA GLU A 204 3.97 11.11 -7.47
C GLU A 204 5.02 10.01 -7.23
N ILE A 205 5.48 9.96 -5.98
CA ILE A 205 6.30 8.92 -5.37
C ILE A 205 5.49 8.29 -4.23
#